data_AF-A0A0S7EY13-F1
#
_entry.id   AF-A0A0S7EY13-F1
#
_cell.length_a   1.000
_cell.length_b   1.000
_cell.length_c   1.000
_cell.angle_alpha   90.00
_cell.angle_beta   90.00
_cell.angle_gamma   90.00
#
_symmetry.space_group_name_H-M   'P 1'
#
loop_
_entity.id
_entity.type
_entity.pdbx_description
1 polymer ?
#
loop_
_entity_poly.entity_id
_entity_poly.type
_entity_poly.pdbx_seq_one_letter_code
_entity_poly.pdbx_strand_id
1 'polypeptide(L)'
;PTPLVSAPFTAEDEQHSQPISQQGLHYLHSAYRVGMLALEMLGRRAHNDHPNNFSRSPPYTEDVKWLLGLAARLGVNYVYQFCVGAAKGVLSPFVLQEIIMEALQRLNPAHIHAHLRTP
;
A
#
# COMPACT_ATOMS: atom_id res chain seq x y z
N PRO A 1 -46.74 -11.14 21.80
CA PRO A 1 -45.38 -10.92 22.34
C PRO A 1 -44.53 -12.19 22.20
N THR A 2 -43.72 -12.23 21.14
CA THR A 2 -42.77 -13.30 20.84
C THR A 2 -41.41 -12.64 20.59
N PRO A 3 -40.33 -13.07 21.26
CA PRO A 3 -39.01 -12.48 21.07
C PRO A 3 -38.38 -13.09 19.81
N LEU A 4 -37.99 -12.26 18.85
CA LEU A 4 -37.16 -12.68 17.72
C LEU A 4 -35.72 -12.78 18.22
N VAL A 5 -35.27 -14.02 18.33
CA VAL A 5 -33.93 -14.44 18.75
C VAL A 5 -32.89 -13.90 17.78
N SER A 6 -31.90 -13.19 18.33
CA SER A 6 -30.67 -12.80 17.65
C SER A 6 -29.95 -14.04 17.14
N ALA A 7 -29.79 -14.16 15.82
CA ALA A 7 -28.86 -15.12 15.24
C ALA A 7 -27.43 -14.63 15.52
N PRO A 8 -26.58 -15.40 16.22
CA PRO A 8 -25.16 -15.11 16.28
C PRO A 8 -24.59 -15.36 14.89
N PHE A 9 -23.89 -14.36 14.34
CA PHE A 9 -22.97 -14.57 13.24
C PHE A 9 -21.92 -15.56 13.71
N THR A 10 -21.99 -16.80 13.22
CA THR A 10 -20.89 -17.75 13.33
C THR A 10 -19.74 -17.16 12.55
N ALA A 11 -18.81 -16.50 13.25
CA ALA A 11 -17.50 -16.22 12.73
C ALA A 11 -16.83 -17.59 12.52
N GLU A 12 -16.88 -18.08 11.29
CA GLU A 12 -16.08 -19.21 10.84
C GLU A 12 -14.61 -18.75 10.83
N ASP A 13 -14.01 -18.85 12.00
CA ASP A 13 -12.57 -18.88 12.23
C ASP A 13 -12.07 -20.27 11.80
N GLU A 14 -11.94 -20.53 10.50
CA GLU A 14 -11.15 -21.67 10.03
C GLU A 14 -10.72 -21.53 8.56
N GLN A 15 -9.41 -21.69 8.33
CA GLN A 15 -8.74 -21.89 7.04
C GLN A 15 -8.79 -20.76 5.99
N HIS A 16 -7.78 -19.89 5.97
CA HIS A 16 -7.36 -19.20 4.72
C HIS A 16 -5.84 -19.20 4.52
N SER A 17 -5.21 -20.37 4.65
CA SER A 17 -3.92 -20.66 3.99
C SER A 17 -4.16 -21.12 2.55
N GLN A 18 -4.94 -20.36 1.77
CA GLN A 18 -5.06 -20.63 0.34
C GLN A 18 -3.91 -19.95 -0.40
N PRO A 19 -3.26 -20.61 -1.38
CA PRO A 19 -2.36 -19.91 -2.29
C PRO A 19 -3.15 -18.77 -2.92
N ILE A 20 -2.56 -17.56 -2.95
CA ILE A 20 -3.20 -16.35 -3.45
C ILE A 20 -3.90 -16.68 -4.78
N SER A 21 -5.23 -16.66 -4.79
CA SER A 21 -6.00 -17.00 -5.98
C SER A 21 -5.63 -16.04 -7.11
N GLN A 22 -5.60 -16.50 -8.36
CA GLN A 22 -5.28 -15.62 -9.51
C GLN A 22 -6.14 -14.35 -9.49
N GLN A 23 -7.41 -14.49 -9.11
CA GLN A 23 -8.35 -13.38 -8.92
C GLN A 23 -7.87 -12.33 -7.90
N GLY A 24 -7.31 -12.76 -6.76
CA GLY A 24 -6.72 -11.86 -5.77
C GLY A 24 -5.55 -11.04 -6.33
N LEU A 25 -4.74 -11.65 -7.20
CA LEU A 25 -3.64 -10.95 -7.89
C LEU A 25 -4.18 -9.88 -8.85
N HIS A 26 -5.25 -10.18 -9.62
CA HIS A 26 -5.88 -9.19 -10.50
C HIS A 26 -6.41 -7.96 -9.74
N TYR A 27 -7.04 -8.15 -8.59
CA TYR A 27 -7.51 -7.04 -7.75
C TYR A 27 -6.36 -6.22 -7.18
N LEU A 28 -5.29 -6.88 -6.74
CA LEU A 28 -4.11 -6.22 -6.19
C LEU A 28 -3.40 -5.37 -7.27
N HIS A 29 -3.28 -5.90 -8.48
CA HIS A 29 -2.75 -5.16 -9.62
C HIS A 29 -3.63 -3.97 -10.01
N SER A 30 -4.96 -4.15 -9.98
CA SER A 30 -5.92 -3.07 -10.26
C SER A 30 -5.84 -1.96 -9.22
N ALA A 31 -5.79 -2.30 -7.93
CA ALA A 31 -5.65 -1.35 -6.84
C ALA A 31 -4.34 -0.55 -6.94
N TYR A 32 -3.22 -1.24 -7.22
CA TYR A 32 -1.93 -0.58 -7.44
C TYR A 32 -1.99 0.44 -8.60
N ARG A 33 -2.58 0.06 -9.73
CA ARG A 33 -2.70 0.96 -10.90
C ARG A 33 -3.50 2.22 -10.58
N VAL A 34 -4.62 2.08 -9.87
CA VAL A 34 -5.42 3.23 -9.44
C VAL A 34 -4.64 4.10 -8.45
N GLY A 35 -3.92 3.48 -7.51
CA GLY A 35 -3.05 4.19 -6.57
C GLY A 35 -1.95 5.00 -7.28
N MET A 36 -1.34 4.44 -8.34
CA MET A 36 -0.35 5.17 -9.13
C MET A 36 -0.93 6.39 -9.85
N LEU A 37 -2.15 6.29 -10.38
CA LEU A 37 -2.86 7.44 -10.96
C LEU A 37 -3.17 8.50 -9.90
N ALA A 38 -3.59 8.06 -8.70
CA ALA A 38 -3.83 8.96 -7.58
C ALA A 38 -2.54 9.70 -7.15
N LEU A 39 -1.41 9.00 -7.13
CA LEU A 39 -0.10 9.56 -6.82
C LEU A 39 0.36 10.59 -7.85
N GLU A 40 0.10 10.35 -9.13
CA GLU A 40 0.34 11.33 -10.20
C GLU A 40 -0.56 12.57 -10.03
N MET A 41 -1.83 12.37 -9.70
CA MET A 41 -2.76 13.47 -9.42
C MET A 41 -2.38 14.25 -8.16
N LEU A 42 -1.80 13.60 -7.15
CA LEU A 42 -1.33 14.23 -5.92
C LEU A 42 -0.29 15.30 -6.24
N GLY A 43 0.72 14.98 -7.06
CA GLY A 43 1.76 15.96 -7.44
C GLY A 43 1.20 17.18 -8.16
N ARG A 44 0.22 16.99 -9.05
CA ARG A 44 -0.43 18.10 -9.77
C ARG A 44 -1.28 18.98 -8.84
N ARG A 45 -1.97 18.38 -7.88
CA ARG A 45 -2.83 19.13 -6.93
C ARG A 45 -2.02 19.78 -5.82
N ALA A 46 -0.93 19.16 -5.37
CA ALA A 46 -0.13 19.65 -4.26
C ALA A 46 0.62 20.97 -4.58
N HIS A 47 0.80 21.27 -5.87
CA HIS A 47 1.28 22.57 -6.35
C HIS A 47 0.27 23.72 -6.19
N ASN A 48 -0.99 23.46 -5.83
CA ASN A 48 -2.05 24.47 -5.68
C ASN A 48 -2.22 24.94 -4.21
N ASP A 49 -1.14 25.36 -3.56
CA ASP A 49 -1.17 26.14 -2.29
C ASP A 49 -1.75 25.48 -1.03
N HIS A 50 -1.49 24.19 -0.76
CA HIS A 50 -1.81 23.64 0.57
C HIS A 50 -0.59 23.71 1.51
N PRO A 51 -0.58 24.60 2.53
CA PRO A 51 0.60 24.80 3.40
C PRO A 51 0.98 23.55 4.19
N ASN A 52 0.04 22.61 4.36
CA ASN A 52 0.27 21.37 5.12
C ASN A 52 0.92 20.24 4.29
N ASN A 53 1.19 20.45 3.00
CA ASN A 53 1.78 19.42 2.11
C ASN A 53 3.22 19.04 2.48
N PHE A 54 3.94 19.92 3.17
CA PHE A 54 5.31 19.72 3.64
C PHE A 54 5.39 19.27 5.10
N SER A 55 4.24 19.09 5.76
CA SER A 55 4.19 18.63 7.14
C SER A 55 4.78 17.21 7.28
N ARG A 56 5.05 16.81 8.52
CA ARG A 56 5.55 15.46 8.81
C ARG A 56 4.51 14.37 8.51
N SER A 57 3.22 14.71 8.58
CA SER A 57 2.10 13.78 8.42
C SER A 57 0.94 14.43 7.65
N PRO A 58 1.13 14.73 6.35
CA PRO A 58 0.04 15.19 5.50
C PRO A 58 -1.07 14.13 5.41
N PRO A 59 -2.32 14.51 5.09
CA PRO A 59 -3.46 13.61 5.10
C PRO A 59 -3.32 12.39 4.17
N TYR A 60 -2.47 12.48 3.13
CA TYR A 60 -2.21 11.40 2.17
C TYR A 60 -1.13 10.39 2.62
N THR A 61 -0.51 10.57 3.80
CA THR A 61 0.67 9.79 4.22
C THR A 61 0.38 8.28 4.26
N GLU A 62 -0.72 7.90 4.90
CA GLU A 62 -1.06 6.49 5.10
C GLU A 62 -1.41 5.80 3.77
N ASP A 63 -2.10 6.50 2.87
CA ASP A 63 -2.44 5.98 1.54
C ASP A 63 -1.19 5.69 0.70
N VAL A 64 -0.19 6.56 0.78
CA VAL A 64 1.06 6.40 0.03
C VAL A 64 1.89 5.23 0.58
N LYS A 65 1.94 5.07 1.91
CA LYS A 65 2.60 3.91 2.55
C LYS A 65 1.87 2.60 2.22
N TRP A 66 0.55 2.62 2.28
CA TRP A 66 -0.27 1.48 1.89
C TRP A 66 0.01 1.07 0.44
N LEU A 67 0.13 2.03 -0.48
CA LEU A 67 0.48 1.78 -1.87
C LEU A 67 1.88 1.18 -2.05
N LEU A 68 2.88 1.61 -1.25
CA LEU A 68 4.20 0.96 -1.20
C LEU A 68 4.09 -0.51 -0.77
N GLY A 69 3.23 -0.81 0.21
CA GLY A 69 2.92 -2.18 0.64
C GLY A 69 2.33 -3.02 -0.49
N LEU A 70 1.44 -2.46 -1.30
CA LEU A 70 0.91 -3.13 -2.49
C LEU A 70 2.02 -3.39 -3.53
N ALA A 71 2.83 -2.38 -3.80
CA ALA A 71 3.95 -2.48 -4.74
C ALA A 71 4.92 -3.61 -4.35
N ALA A 72 5.22 -3.72 -3.05
CA ALA A 72 6.09 -4.75 -2.51
C ALA A 72 5.54 -6.17 -2.70
N ARG A 73 4.21 -6.34 -2.61
CA ARG A 73 3.53 -7.62 -2.86
C ARG A 73 3.53 -8.01 -4.35
N LEU A 74 3.56 -7.03 -5.26
CA LEU A 74 3.65 -7.26 -6.71
C LEU A 74 5.09 -7.48 -7.17
N GLY A 75 6.07 -6.99 -6.42
CA GLY A 75 7.50 -7.23 -6.63
C GLY A 75 8.30 -5.97 -6.96
N VAL A 76 9.61 -6.17 -7.13
CA VAL A 76 10.61 -5.07 -7.18
C VAL A 76 10.38 -4.07 -8.32
N ASN A 77 9.87 -4.51 -9.47
CA ASN A 77 9.56 -3.63 -10.59
C ASN A 77 8.44 -2.63 -10.23
N TYR A 78 7.45 -3.06 -9.44
CA TYR A 78 6.36 -2.20 -8.98
C TYR A 78 6.84 -1.24 -7.90
N VAL A 79 7.73 -1.68 -7.00
CA VAL A 79 8.37 -0.78 -6.02
C VAL A 79 9.15 0.32 -6.73
N TYR A 80 9.92 -0.01 -7.77
CA TYR A 80 10.65 0.98 -8.57
C TYR A 80 9.70 2.00 -9.22
N GLN A 81 8.65 1.54 -9.89
CA GLN A 81 7.64 2.41 -10.51
C GLN A 81 6.96 3.32 -9.49
N PHE A 82 6.61 2.76 -8.33
CA PHE A 82 6.08 3.52 -7.21
C PHE A 82 7.06 4.61 -6.74
N CYS A 83 8.35 4.28 -6.54
CA CYS A 83 9.35 5.26 -6.09
C CYS A 83 9.49 6.43 -7.09
N VAL A 84 9.51 6.14 -8.40
CA VAL A 84 9.54 7.18 -9.44
C VAL A 84 8.28 8.07 -9.40
N GLY A 85 7.11 7.47 -9.17
CA GLY A 85 5.86 8.21 -9.00
C GLY A 85 5.83 9.05 -7.72
N ALA A 86 6.26 8.48 -6.60
CA ALA A 86 6.28 9.13 -5.30
C ALA A 86 7.22 10.32 -5.27
N ALA A 87 8.40 10.21 -5.89
CA ALA A 87 9.36 11.31 -6.03
C ALA A 87 8.78 12.53 -6.78
N LYS A 88 7.78 12.31 -7.64
CA LYS A 88 7.08 13.38 -8.39
C LYS A 88 5.82 13.87 -7.67
N GLY A 89 5.15 12.97 -6.94
CA GLY A 89 3.83 13.20 -6.36
C GLY A 89 3.84 13.70 -4.91
N VAL A 90 4.78 13.21 -4.11
CA VAL A 90 4.86 13.49 -2.67
C VAL A 90 5.75 14.71 -2.45
N LEU A 91 5.17 15.77 -1.87
CA LEU A 91 5.92 17.00 -1.57
C LEU A 91 6.56 16.98 -0.18
N SER A 92 6.06 16.17 0.76
CA SER A 92 6.62 16.11 2.10
C SER A 92 7.98 15.39 2.10
N PRO A 93 9.08 16.06 2.51
CA PRO A 93 10.38 15.43 2.59
C PRO A 93 10.42 14.34 3.68
N PHE A 94 9.60 14.45 4.73
CA PHE A 94 9.52 13.46 5.79
C PHE A 94 8.86 12.17 5.31
N VAL A 95 7.74 12.30 4.58
CA VAL A 95 7.05 11.14 4.00
C VAL A 95 7.95 10.46 2.97
N LEU A 96 8.65 11.23 2.12
CA LEU A 96 9.64 10.69 1.19
C LEU A 96 10.76 9.93 1.91
N GLN A 97 11.29 10.47 3.01
CA GLN A 97 12.32 9.78 3.79
C GLN A 97 11.81 8.44 4.33
N GLU A 98 10.59 8.41 4.90
CA GLU A 98 9.99 7.18 5.40
C GLU A 98 9.77 6.15 4.28
N ILE A 99 9.29 6.59 3.12
CA ILE A 99 9.14 5.74 1.93
C ILE A 99 10.46 5.16 1.47
N ILE A 100 11.52 5.97 1.39
CA ILE A 100 12.85 5.52 0.96
C ILE A 100 13.37 4.46 1.92
N MET A 101 13.28 4.72 3.23
CA MET A 101 13.72 3.75 4.23
C MET A 101 12.97 2.43 4.13
N GLU A 102 11.65 2.47 3.99
CA GLU A 102 10.83 1.27 3.86
C GLU A 102 11.09 0.52 2.54
N ALA A 103 11.22 1.24 1.42
CA ALA A 103 11.53 0.65 0.13
C ALA A 103 12.88 -0.07 0.15
N LEU A 104 13.91 0.54 0.75
CA LEU A 104 15.23 -0.07 0.90
C LEU A 104 15.19 -1.34 1.75
N GLN A 105 14.42 -1.35 2.84
CA GLN A 105 14.23 -2.56 3.66
C GLN A 105 13.58 -3.69 2.86
N ARG A 106 12.57 -3.38 2.05
CA ARG A 106 11.85 -4.35 1.22
C ARG A 106 12.65 -4.84 0.01
N LEU A 107 13.57 -4.01 -0.50
CA LEU A 107 14.49 -4.36 -1.58
C LEU A 107 15.73 -5.13 -1.09
N ASN A 108 16.02 -5.09 0.22
CA ASN A 108 17.18 -5.76 0.78
C ASN A 108 17.05 -7.29 0.59
N PRO A 109 18.02 -7.97 -0.07
CA PRO A 109 17.98 -9.41 -0.30
C PRO A 109 17.77 -10.23 0.98
N ALA A 110 18.25 -9.77 2.14
CA ALA A 110 17.99 -10.44 3.42
C ALA A 110 16.48 -10.60 3.73
N HIS A 111 15.64 -9.64 3.33
CA HIS A 111 14.18 -9.68 3.51
C HIS A 111 13.45 -10.42 2.39
N ILE A 112 14.02 -10.44 1.18
CA ILE A 112 13.49 -11.23 0.05
C ILE A 112 13.64 -12.73 0.35
N HIS A 113 14.78 -13.13 0.91
CA HIS A 113 15.02 -14.52 1.31
C HIS A 113 14.12 -14.98 2.48
N ALA A 114 13.65 -14.07 3.34
CA ALA A 114 12.75 -14.41 4.45
C ALA A 114 11.34 -14.79 3.98
N HIS A 115 10.81 -14.13 2.94
CA HIS A 115 9.50 -14.46 2.34
C HIS A 115 9.54 -15.68 1.41
N LEU A 116 10.73 -16.16 1.06
CA LEU A 116 10.94 -17.37 0.26
C LEU A 116 11.29 -18.61 1.12
N ARG A 117 11.48 -18.46 2.44
CA ARG A 117 11.98 -19.52 3.33
C ARG A 117 10.98 -20.11 4.31
N THR A 118 9.70 -19.76 4.25
CA THR A 118 8.70 -20.43 5.09
C THR A 118 8.05 -21.59 4.32
N PRO A 119 8.25 -22.84 4.77
CA PRO A 119 7.51 -24.02 4.27
C PRO A 119 6.03 -23.99 4.69
#